data_AF-A0AAV3ZJD4-F1
#
_entry.id   AF-A0AAV3ZJD4-F1
#
_cell.length_a   1.000
_cell.length_b   1.000
_cell.length_c   1.000
_cell.angle_alpha   90.00
_cell.angle_beta   90.00
_cell.angle_gamma   90.00
#
_symmetry.space_group_name_H-M   'P 1'
#
loop_
_entity.id
_entity.type
_entity.pdbx_description
1 polymer ?
#
loop_
_entity_poly.entity_id
_entity_poly.type
_entity_poly.pdbx_seq_one_letter_code
_entity_poly.pdbx_strand_id
1 'polypeptide(L)'
;MLTRLDDLMSWCRMEFQPKKSRSLSIRRGKVDEATTFTVAEQQIPTVSQEPVKSLGRWYDSSMVSADLPEWERHPDVIRKTALKPDIVIHSASTQQIIMVELTVPYESRMEDAHAFKEGKYLDMTKELKKDGYEARVMPVEIGARGFVGSSAYGLLSKLSIGGNKRTIALRLLAETAENSSRWIWSRRKERLLHKD
;
A
#
# COMPACT_ATOMS: atom_id res chain seq x y z
N MET A 1 -2.89 6.72 -23.47
CA MET A 1 -2.94 8.09 -24.01
C MET A 1 -3.15 9.06 -22.86
N LEU A 2 -2.20 9.97 -22.64
CA LEU A 2 -2.25 11.02 -21.60
C LEU A 2 -2.50 12.40 -22.22
N THR A 3 -3.34 12.48 -23.25
CA THR A 3 -3.62 13.70 -24.02
C THR A 3 -4.04 14.88 -23.14
N ARG A 4 -4.92 14.65 -22.18
CA ARG A 4 -5.34 15.69 -21.23
C ARG A 4 -4.20 16.25 -20.35
N LEU A 5 -3.19 15.44 -20.04
CA LEU A 5 -2.03 15.89 -19.28
C LEU A 5 -1.14 16.79 -20.15
N ASP A 6 -1.00 16.44 -21.42
CA ASP A 6 -0.25 17.22 -22.41
C ASP A 6 -0.88 18.61 -22.60
N ASP A 7 -2.21 18.66 -22.76
CA ASP A 7 -2.98 19.91 -22.87
C ASP A 7 -2.78 20.82 -21.64
N LEU A 8 -2.80 20.24 -20.44
CA LEU A 8 -2.61 20.97 -19.18
C LEU A 8 -1.18 21.52 -19.04
N MET A 9 -0.17 20.72 -19.41
CA MET A 9 1.23 21.16 -19.35
C MET A 9 1.48 22.29 -20.35
N SER A 10 0.95 22.15 -21.57
CA SER A 10 1.00 23.19 -22.61
C SER A 10 0.33 24.49 -22.15
N TRP A 11 -0.86 24.40 -21.53
CA TRP A 11 -1.57 25.57 -20.98
C TRP A 11 -0.75 26.32 -19.93
N CYS A 12 -0.03 25.58 -19.08
CA CYS A 12 0.88 26.14 -18.08
C CYS A 12 2.25 26.59 -18.65
N ARG A 13 2.46 26.55 -19.98
CA ARG A 13 3.76 26.78 -20.65
C ARG A 13 4.89 25.89 -20.11
N MET A 14 4.55 24.68 -19.69
CA MET A 14 5.50 23.66 -19.26
C MET A 14 5.60 22.55 -20.30
N GLU A 15 6.78 21.93 -20.38
CA GLU A 15 7.02 20.79 -21.28
C GLU A 15 7.29 19.54 -20.44
N PHE A 16 6.54 18.48 -20.72
CA PHE A 16 6.79 17.18 -20.10
C PHE A 16 8.05 16.57 -20.70
N GLN A 17 8.87 15.87 -19.91
CA GLN A 17 10.06 15.18 -20.39
C GLN A 17 9.86 13.65 -20.30
N PRO A 18 9.34 13.01 -21.37
CA PRO A 18 9.06 11.57 -21.41
C PRO A 18 10.28 10.73 -21.02
N LYS A 19 11.47 11.06 -21.54
CA LYS A 19 12.73 10.36 -21.24
C LYS A 19 13.17 10.44 -19.78
N LYS A 20 12.68 11.41 -19.01
CA LYS A 20 12.97 11.53 -17.56
C LYS A 20 11.86 10.96 -16.68
N SER A 21 10.77 10.50 -17.28
CA SER A 21 9.59 10.00 -16.59
C SER A 21 9.48 8.49 -16.77
N ARG A 22 8.98 7.76 -15.78
CA ARG A 22 8.77 6.32 -15.88
C ARG A 22 7.34 5.96 -15.54
N SER A 23 6.81 5.00 -16.27
CA SER A 23 5.44 4.53 -16.12
C SER A 23 5.39 3.17 -15.41
N LEU A 24 4.39 3.01 -14.54
CA LEU A 24 4.06 1.75 -13.89
C LEU A 24 2.55 1.55 -14.00
N SER A 25 2.15 0.51 -14.72
CA SER A 25 0.75 0.08 -14.84
C SER A 25 0.52 -1.13 -13.97
N ILE A 26 -0.59 -1.16 -13.24
CA ILE A 26 -0.98 -2.29 -12.39
C ILE A 26 -2.39 -2.71 -12.79
N ARG A 27 -2.55 -3.99 -13.14
CA ARG A 27 -3.84 -4.59 -13.52
C ARG A 27 -4.03 -5.89 -12.76
N ARG A 28 -5.12 -5.99 -12.00
CA ARG A 28 -5.42 -7.16 -11.15
C ARG A 28 -4.25 -7.54 -10.22
N GLY A 29 -3.62 -6.54 -9.60
CA GLY A 29 -2.51 -6.73 -8.65
C GLY A 29 -1.18 -7.18 -9.26
N LYS A 30 -1.08 -7.30 -10.59
CA LYS A 30 0.18 -7.57 -11.31
C LYS A 30 0.62 -6.32 -12.05
N VAL A 31 1.93 -6.14 -12.17
CA VAL A 31 2.49 -5.15 -13.10
C VAL A 31 2.04 -5.55 -14.51
N ASP A 32 1.40 -4.61 -15.18
CA ASP A 32 0.89 -4.76 -16.54
C ASP A 32 1.89 -4.14 -17.52
N GLU A 33 2.80 -4.96 -18.01
CA GLU A 33 3.84 -4.51 -18.95
C GLU A 33 3.30 -4.21 -20.36
N ALA A 34 2.07 -4.65 -20.67
CA ALA A 34 1.45 -4.39 -21.97
C ALA A 34 0.91 -2.96 -22.09
N THR A 35 0.62 -2.29 -20.96
CA THR A 35 0.11 -0.92 -20.97
C THR A 35 1.25 0.09 -21.00
N THR A 36 1.46 0.70 -22.17
CA THR A 36 2.43 1.78 -22.39
C THR A 36 1.76 3.15 -22.45
N PHE A 37 2.45 4.19 -21.97
CA PHE A 37 1.96 5.56 -22.05
C PHE A 37 2.78 6.41 -23.02
N THR A 38 2.09 7.28 -23.73
CA THR A 38 2.66 8.28 -24.65
C THR A 38 2.22 9.68 -24.24
N VAL A 39 3.16 10.62 -24.29
CA VAL A 39 2.99 12.08 -24.07
C VAL A 39 3.84 12.80 -25.12
N ALA A 40 3.30 13.84 -25.78
CA ALA A 40 3.97 14.56 -26.86
C ALA A 40 4.58 13.61 -27.93
N GLU A 41 3.79 12.60 -28.35
CA GLU A 41 4.17 11.56 -29.32
C GLU A 41 5.39 10.70 -28.94
N GLN A 42 5.96 10.86 -27.74
CA GLN A 42 7.05 10.03 -27.23
C GLN A 42 6.53 9.02 -26.22
N GLN A 43 7.06 7.79 -26.30
CA GLN A 43 6.76 6.76 -25.31
C GLN A 43 7.51 7.03 -24.00
N ILE A 44 6.79 6.93 -22.88
CA ILE A 44 7.37 6.98 -21.55
C ILE A 44 7.93 5.58 -21.22
N PRO A 45 9.23 5.44 -20.92
CA PRO A 45 9.82 4.16 -20.51
C PRO A 45 9.07 3.56 -19.31
N THR A 46 8.98 2.23 -19.23
CA THR A 46 8.41 1.59 -18.05
C THR A 46 9.45 1.54 -16.92
N VAL A 47 8.98 1.48 -15.67
CA VAL A 47 9.86 1.28 -14.51
C VAL A 47 10.59 -0.07 -14.57
N SER A 48 10.02 -1.08 -15.25
CA SER A 48 10.72 -2.36 -15.53
C SER A 48 11.91 -2.17 -16.47
N GLN A 49 11.80 -1.31 -17.48
CA GLN A 49 12.84 -1.08 -18.49
C GLN A 49 13.95 -0.15 -17.99
N GLU A 50 13.56 0.95 -17.34
CA GLU A 50 14.47 1.91 -16.75
C GLU A 50 14.07 2.18 -15.30
N PRO A 51 14.77 1.60 -14.32
CA PRO A 51 14.54 1.89 -12.91
C PRO A 51 14.68 3.38 -12.60
N VAL A 52 13.88 3.89 -11.66
CA VAL A 52 13.92 5.31 -11.27
C VAL A 52 14.76 5.49 -10.03
N LYS A 53 15.67 6.47 -10.04
CA LYS A 53 16.29 6.96 -8.82
C LYS A 53 15.51 8.16 -8.25
N SER A 54 14.99 8.04 -7.04
CA SER A 54 14.33 9.15 -6.32
C SER A 54 14.76 9.17 -4.86
N LEU A 55 15.06 10.35 -4.32
CA LEU A 55 15.50 10.54 -2.92
C LEU A 55 16.64 9.60 -2.48
N GLY A 56 17.59 9.33 -3.37
CA GLY A 56 18.74 8.44 -3.12
C GLY A 56 18.44 6.94 -3.23
N ARG A 57 17.22 6.54 -3.60
CA ARG A 57 16.79 5.13 -3.69
C ARG A 57 16.42 4.76 -5.13
N TRP A 58 16.65 3.52 -5.50
CA TRP A 58 16.24 2.96 -6.79
C TRP A 58 14.90 2.25 -6.66
N TYR A 59 14.00 2.48 -7.60
CA TYR A 59 12.67 1.90 -7.66
C TYR A 59 12.53 1.10 -8.95
N ASP A 60 12.19 -0.18 -8.83
CA ASP A 60 11.93 -1.12 -9.93
C ASP A 60 10.51 -1.70 -9.83
N SER A 61 10.08 -2.44 -10.85
CA SER A 61 8.74 -3.03 -10.93
C SER A 61 8.49 -4.17 -9.95
N SER A 62 9.52 -4.70 -9.30
CA SER A 62 9.39 -5.76 -8.28
C SER A 62 8.94 -5.23 -6.90
N MET A 63 8.86 -3.91 -6.74
CA MET A 63 8.65 -3.25 -5.44
C MET A 63 7.20 -3.17 -4.94
N VAL A 64 6.22 -3.70 -5.66
CA VAL A 64 4.81 -3.64 -5.23
C VAL A 64 4.11 -4.99 -5.40
N SER A 65 3.95 -5.73 -4.30
CA SER A 65 2.94 -6.78 -4.16
C SER A 65 1.80 -6.27 -3.27
N ALA A 66 0.56 -6.38 -3.75
CA ALA A 66 -0.64 -6.12 -2.96
C ALA A 66 -1.69 -7.21 -3.20
N ASP A 67 -2.26 -7.68 -2.08
CA ASP A 67 -3.50 -8.45 -1.86
C ASP A 67 -3.54 -10.00 -1.96
N LEU A 68 -4.37 -10.56 -1.04
CA LEU A 68 -4.90 -11.95 -0.93
C LEU A 68 -5.51 -12.41 -2.29
N PRO A 69 -5.47 -13.70 -2.74
CA PRO A 69 -5.77 -14.93 -2.01
C PRO A 69 -4.77 -16.09 -2.20
N GLU A 70 -3.64 -15.87 -2.87
CA GLU A 70 -2.61 -16.89 -3.08
C GLU A 70 -1.36 -16.50 -2.29
N TRP A 71 -1.30 -16.97 -1.05
CA TRP A 71 -0.14 -16.79 -0.14
C TRP A 71 1.20 -17.23 -0.76
N GLU A 72 1.15 -18.06 -1.81
CA GLU A 72 2.29 -18.49 -2.62
C GLU A 72 3.07 -17.36 -3.29
N ARG A 73 2.46 -16.19 -3.50
CA ARG A 73 3.11 -15.05 -4.19
C ARG A 73 3.89 -14.12 -3.27
N HIS A 74 3.88 -14.37 -1.95
CA HIS A 74 4.66 -13.59 -1.00
C HIS A 74 6.15 -13.97 -1.06
N PRO A 75 7.06 -13.04 -0.70
CA PRO A 75 8.48 -13.34 -0.56
C PRO A 75 8.70 -14.56 0.33
N ASP A 76 9.63 -15.46 -0.05
CA ASP A 76 9.91 -16.69 0.71
C ASP A 76 10.25 -16.42 2.17
N VAL A 77 10.90 -15.29 2.44
CA VAL A 77 11.26 -14.84 3.78
C VAL A 77 10.03 -14.59 4.67
N ILE A 78 8.90 -14.19 4.08
CA ILE A 78 7.62 -14.04 4.78
C ILE A 78 6.81 -15.33 4.76
N ARG A 79 6.88 -16.12 3.68
CA ARG A 79 6.16 -17.41 3.61
C ARG A 79 6.63 -18.40 4.67
N LYS A 80 7.90 -18.35 5.06
CA LYS A 80 8.46 -19.18 6.14
C LYS A 80 7.91 -18.80 7.51
N THR A 81 7.40 -17.59 7.66
CA THR A 81 6.78 -17.16 8.90
C THR A 81 5.36 -17.70 8.93
N ALA A 82 4.92 -18.23 10.08
CA ALA A 82 3.55 -18.72 10.25
C ALA A 82 2.51 -17.58 10.26
N LEU A 83 2.97 -16.33 10.21
CA LEU A 83 2.15 -15.14 10.32
C LEU A 83 1.76 -14.60 8.94
N LYS A 84 0.55 -14.06 8.83
CA LYS A 84 -0.01 -13.56 7.58
C LYS A 84 -0.42 -12.08 7.73
N PRO A 85 0.50 -11.13 7.49
CA PRO A 85 0.14 -9.72 7.41
C PRO A 85 -0.81 -9.47 6.24
N ASP A 86 -1.68 -8.47 6.36
CA ASP A 86 -2.65 -8.13 5.32
C ASP A 86 -1.97 -7.65 4.03
N ILE A 87 -0.92 -6.82 4.17
CA ILE A 87 -0.13 -6.32 3.03
C ILE A 87 1.35 -6.43 3.36
N VAL A 88 2.13 -6.89 2.38
CA VAL A 88 3.59 -7.00 2.48
C VAL A 88 4.22 -6.29 1.30
N ILE A 89 5.07 -5.31 1.59
CA ILE A 89 5.89 -4.60 0.61
C ILE A 89 7.34 -5.00 0.87
N HIS A 90 7.99 -5.58 -0.13
CA HIS A 90 9.36 -6.10 -0.01
C HIS A 90 10.23 -5.59 -1.15
N SER A 91 11.48 -5.24 -0.83
CA SER A 91 12.52 -4.93 -1.80
C SER A 91 13.71 -5.85 -1.56
N ALA A 92 13.99 -6.71 -2.55
CA ALA A 92 15.13 -7.61 -2.50
C ALA A 92 16.47 -6.86 -2.60
N SER A 93 16.52 -5.81 -3.43
CA SER A 93 17.74 -5.03 -3.69
C SER A 93 18.23 -4.23 -2.49
N THR A 94 17.32 -3.74 -1.64
CA THR A 94 17.65 -3.01 -0.41
C THR A 94 17.45 -3.85 0.85
N GLN A 95 17.04 -5.11 0.71
CA GLN A 95 16.65 -6.00 1.81
C GLN A 95 15.62 -5.34 2.77
N GLN A 96 14.67 -4.58 2.23
CA GLN A 96 13.64 -3.90 3.02
C GLN A 96 12.34 -4.68 3.03
N ILE A 97 11.68 -4.76 4.18
CA ILE A 97 10.35 -5.36 4.33
C ILE A 97 9.47 -4.44 5.16
N ILE A 98 8.32 -4.07 4.62
CA ILE A 98 7.25 -3.36 5.32
C ILE A 98 6.03 -4.27 5.33
N MET A 99 5.57 -4.60 6.52
CA MET A 99 4.37 -5.40 6.74
C MET A 99 3.31 -4.48 7.32
N VAL A 100 2.19 -4.34 6.61
CA VAL A 100 1.07 -3.53 7.04
C VAL A 100 -0.02 -4.47 7.54
N GLU A 101 -0.48 -4.21 8.76
CA GLU A 101 -1.62 -4.91 9.36
C GLU A 101 -2.78 -3.92 9.47
N LEU A 102 -3.91 -4.26 8.89
CA LEU A 102 -5.12 -3.44 8.94
C LEU A 102 -5.97 -3.87 10.13
N THR A 103 -6.56 -2.89 10.82
CA THR A 103 -7.46 -3.17 11.93
C THR A 103 -8.57 -2.13 12.02
N VAL A 104 -9.78 -2.59 12.35
CA VAL A 104 -10.97 -1.73 12.53
C VAL A 104 -11.51 -1.90 13.95
N PRO A 105 -10.84 -1.32 14.97
CA PRO A 105 -11.31 -1.40 16.34
C PRO A 105 -12.44 -0.38 16.62
N TYR A 106 -13.13 -0.56 17.75
CA TYR A 106 -13.89 0.53 18.33
C TYR A 106 -12.92 1.62 18.81
N GLU A 107 -13.29 2.90 18.71
CA GLU A 107 -12.35 4.03 18.91
C GLU A 107 -11.65 3.98 20.27
N SER A 108 -12.37 3.58 21.33
CA SER A 108 -11.81 3.49 22.68
C SER A 108 -10.75 2.38 22.86
N ARG A 109 -10.55 1.52 21.86
CA ARG A 109 -9.60 0.39 21.88
C ARG A 109 -8.50 0.52 20.82
N MET A 110 -8.37 1.69 20.19
CA MET A 110 -7.40 1.87 19.10
C MET A 110 -5.96 1.68 19.56
N GLU A 111 -5.58 2.25 20.69
CA GLU A 111 -4.21 2.12 21.23
C GLU A 111 -3.89 0.67 21.62
N ASP A 112 -4.81 0.00 22.31
CA ASP A 112 -4.67 -1.42 22.66
C ASP A 112 -4.54 -2.31 21.42
N ALA A 113 -5.36 -2.05 20.39
CA ALA A 113 -5.31 -2.80 19.14
C ALA A 113 -3.98 -2.60 18.42
N HIS A 114 -3.45 -1.37 18.42
CA HIS A 114 -2.15 -1.04 17.85
C HIS A 114 -1.04 -1.83 18.55
N ALA A 115 -0.96 -1.72 19.88
CA ALA A 115 0.07 -2.38 20.69
C ALA A 115 0.00 -3.91 20.56
N PHE A 116 -1.22 -4.47 20.54
CA PHE A 116 -1.42 -5.92 20.35
C PHE A 116 -0.88 -6.40 18.99
N LYS A 117 -1.19 -5.68 17.90
CA LYS A 117 -0.71 -6.05 16.56
C LYS A 117 0.79 -5.84 16.42
N GLU A 118 1.35 -4.77 16.98
CA GLU A 118 2.80 -4.57 17.00
C GLU A 118 3.52 -5.70 17.74
N GLY A 119 3.01 -6.10 18.91
CA GLY A 119 3.54 -7.21 19.69
C GLY A 119 3.49 -8.56 18.96
N LYS A 120 2.40 -8.85 18.24
CA LYS A 120 2.22 -10.09 17.47
C LYS A 120 3.36 -10.36 16.47
N TYR A 121 3.93 -9.31 15.89
CA TYR A 121 4.97 -9.44 14.85
C TYR A 121 6.38 -9.17 15.38
N LEU A 122 6.55 -8.89 16.67
CA LEU A 122 7.82 -8.48 17.25
C LEU A 122 8.95 -9.50 17.00
N ASP A 123 8.69 -10.78 17.27
CA ASP A 123 9.72 -11.82 17.16
C ASP A 123 10.11 -12.09 15.72
N MET A 124 9.13 -12.16 14.82
CA MET A 124 9.38 -12.25 13.38
C MET A 124 10.21 -11.06 12.87
N THR A 125 9.96 -9.86 13.37
CA THR A 125 10.75 -8.67 12.97
C THR A 125 12.20 -8.78 13.45
N LYS A 126 12.45 -9.39 14.62
CA LYS A 126 13.81 -9.65 15.12
C LYS A 126 14.54 -10.69 14.27
N GLU A 127 13.85 -11.77 13.89
CA GLU A 127 14.40 -12.81 13.02
C GLU A 127 14.79 -12.25 11.65
N LEU A 128 13.89 -11.50 11.01
CA LEU A 128 14.18 -10.84 9.73
C LEU A 128 15.38 -9.88 9.81
N LYS A 129 15.51 -9.14 10.91
CA LYS A 129 16.66 -8.26 11.16
C LYS A 129 17.96 -9.04 11.32
N LYS A 130 17.92 -10.21 11.97
CA LYS A 130 19.07 -11.12 12.08
C LYS A 130 19.51 -11.65 10.71
N ASP A 131 18.56 -11.88 9.82
CA ASP A 131 18.80 -12.31 8.44
C ASP A 131 19.23 -11.15 7.50
N GLY A 132 19.48 -9.96 8.05
CA GLY A 132 19.98 -8.79 7.32
C GLY A 132 18.91 -7.90 6.70
N TYR A 133 17.62 -8.16 6.96
CA TYR A 133 16.54 -7.33 6.44
C TYR A 133 16.22 -6.13 7.35
N GLU A 134 15.98 -4.98 6.75
CA GLU A 134 15.34 -3.86 7.44
C GLU A 134 13.82 -4.08 7.46
N ALA A 135 13.37 -4.91 8.41
CA ALA A 135 11.97 -5.24 8.60
C ALA A 135 11.24 -4.25 9.53
N ARG A 136 10.04 -3.82 9.12
CA ARG A 136 9.14 -2.95 9.87
C ARG A 136 7.71 -3.44 9.80
N VAL A 137 7.03 -3.39 10.93
CA VAL A 137 5.59 -3.66 11.03
C VAL A 137 4.88 -2.31 11.18
N MET A 138 3.75 -2.18 10.50
CA MET A 138 2.93 -0.97 10.50
C MET A 138 1.47 -1.37 10.72
N PRO A 139 1.04 -1.45 11.99
CA PRO A 139 -0.38 -1.53 12.31
C PRO A 139 -1.06 -0.24 11.87
N VAL A 140 -2.23 -0.36 11.23
CA VAL A 140 -3.04 0.74 10.75
C VAL A 140 -4.46 0.58 11.26
N GLU A 141 -4.83 1.47 12.17
CA GLU A 141 -6.12 1.50 12.82
C GLU A 141 -7.04 2.53 12.17
N ILE A 142 -8.27 2.10 11.87
CA ILE A 142 -9.37 3.00 11.52
C ILE A 142 -10.55 2.64 12.40
N GLY A 143 -11.04 3.60 13.18
CA GLY A 143 -12.19 3.41 14.04
C GLY A 143 -13.43 2.97 13.25
N ALA A 144 -14.21 2.08 13.83
CA ALA A 144 -15.44 1.55 13.24
C ALA A 144 -16.48 2.64 12.85
N ARG A 145 -16.37 3.85 13.41
CA ARG A 145 -17.19 5.03 13.07
C ARG A 145 -16.48 6.01 12.12
N GLY A 146 -15.44 5.56 11.42
CA GLY A 146 -14.68 6.38 10.48
C GLY A 146 -13.62 7.26 11.12
N PHE A 147 -13.25 7.04 12.38
CA PHE A 147 -12.16 7.79 13.01
C PHE A 147 -10.81 7.34 12.42
N VAL A 148 -10.06 8.29 11.85
CA VAL A 148 -8.77 7.99 11.21
C VAL A 148 -7.65 8.02 12.24
N GLY A 149 -6.99 6.89 12.46
CA GLY A 149 -5.79 6.81 13.30
C GLY A 149 -4.60 7.56 12.69
N SER A 150 -3.71 8.04 13.57
CA SER A 150 -2.45 8.68 13.15
C SER A 150 -1.55 7.71 12.36
N SER A 151 -1.67 6.41 12.62
CA SER A 151 -0.99 5.32 11.90
C SER A 151 -1.34 5.27 10.41
N ALA A 152 -2.61 5.46 10.04
CA ALA A 152 -3.05 5.52 8.64
C ALA A 152 -2.41 6.69 7.90
N TYR A 153 -2.38 7.87 8.52
CA TYR A 153 -1.68 9.03 7.97
C TYR A 153 -0.17 8.77 7.84
N GLY A 154 0.43 8.17 8.87
CA GLY A 154 1.84 7.81 8.88
C GLY A 154 2.22 6.82 7.77
N LEU A 155 1.39 5.81 7.52
CA LEU A 155 1.56 4.88 6.41
C LEU A 155 1.55 5.60 5.08
N LEU A 156 0.51 6.38 4.79
CA LEU A 156 0.41 7.09 3.51
C LEU A 156 1.60 8.02 3.28
N SER A 157 2.07 8.69 4.34
CA SER A 157 3.25 9.55 4.26
C SER A 157 4.53 8.75 3.95
N LYS A 158 4.72 7.58 4.57
CA LYS A 158 5.86 6.68 4.27
C LYS A 158 5.79 6.09 2.86
N LEU A 159 4.59 5.85 2.34
CA LEU A 159 4.35 5.45 0.95
C LEU A 159 4.41 6.63 -0.03
N SER A 160 4.85 7.82 0.41
CA SER A 160 4.95 9.03 -0.41
C SER A 160 3.62 9.50 -1.02
N ILE A 161 2.49 9.13 -0.40
CA ILE A 161 1.15 9.63 -0.73
C ILE A 161 0.91 10.90 0.08
N GLY A 162 1.01 12.05 -0.59
CA GLY A 162 0.89 13.38 0.04
C GLY A 162 -0.25 14.24 -0.51
N GLY A 163 -0.38 15.44 0.06
CA GLY A 163 -1.31 16.48 -0.39
C GLY A 163 -2.77 16.02 -0.47
N ASN A 164 -3.50 16.50 -1.49
CA ASN A 164 -4.92 16.18 -1.69
C ASN A 164 -5.17 14.68 -1.88
N LYS A 165 -4.24 13.95 -2.50
CA LYS A 165 -4.37 12.49 -2.68
C LYS A 165 -4.47 11.77 -1.34
N ARG A 166 -3.66 12.19 -0.36
CA ARG A 166 -3.71 11.64 1.00
C ARG A 166 -5.05 11.95 1.68
N THR A 167 -5.51 13.19 1.59
CA THR A 167 -6.80 13.59 2.18
C THR A 167 -7.95 12.76 1.61
N ILE A 168 -7.97 12.56 0.29
CA ILE A 168 -8.96 11.71 -0.38
C ILE A 168 -8.84 10.25 0.09
N ALA A 169 -7.62 9.71 0.14
CA ALA A 169 -7.40 8.33 0.57
C ALA A 169 -7.86 8.09 2.02
N LEU A 170 -7.51 8.98 2.95
CA LEU A 170 -7.93 8.87 4.35
C LEU A 170 -9.45 8.95 4.49
N ARG A 171 -10.10 9.82 3.72
CA ARG A 171 -11.55 9.93 3.69
C ARG A 171 -12.20 8.62 3.19
N LEU A 172 -11.71 8.08 2.07
CA LEU A 172 -12.24 6.83 1.52
C LEU A 172 -12.07 5.66 2.48
N LEU A 173 -10.91 5.58 3.15
CA LEU A 173 -10.65 4.56 4.16
C LEU A 173 -11.61 4.67 5.35
N ALA A 174 -11.85 5.89 5.85
CA ALA A 174 -12.82 6.16 6.92
C ALA A 174 -14.25 5.77 6.53
N GLU A 175 -14.72 6.25 5.37
CA GLU A 175 -16.06 5.94 4.85
C GLU A 175 -16.24 4.44 4.63
N THR A 176 -15.21 3.75 4.15
CA THR A 176 -15.24 2.29 3.96
C THR A 176 -15.36 1.56 5.28
N ALA A 177 -14.58 1.94 6.30
CA ALA A 177 -14.64 1.35 7.63
C ALA A 177 -16.02 1.57 8.29
N GLU A 178 -16.56 2.78 8.20
CA GLU A 178 -17.87 3.12 8.75
C GLU A 178 -19.00 2.33 8.07
N ASN A 179 -19.03 2.34 6.73
CA ASN A 179 -20.08 1.66 5.97
C ASN A 179 -20.04 0.14 6.20
N SER A 180 -18.85 -0.45 6.23
CA SER A 180 -18.67 -1.87 6.49
C SER A 180 -19.11 -2.23 7.92
N SER A 181 -18.68 -1.45 8.91
CA SER A 181 -19.05 -1.67 10.31
C SER A 181 -20.56 -1.51 10.54
N ARG A 182 -21.16 -0.51 9.90
CA ARG A 182 -22.62 -0.28 9.91
C ARG A 182 -23.37 -1.46 9.32
N TRP A 183 -22.90 -2.00 8.19
CA TRP A 183 -23.50 -3.16 7.54
C TRP A 183 -23.47 -4.41 8.44
N ILE A 184 -22.34 -4.65 9.12
CA ILE A 184 -22.20 -5.76 10.09
C ILE A 184 -23.16 -5.54 11.26
N TRP A 185 -23.17 -4.33 11.83
CA TRP A 185 -24.02 -4.00 12.97
C TRP A 185 -25.52 -4.11 12.63
N SER A 186 -25.94 -3.70 11.44
CA SER A 186 -27.35 -3.78 11.04
C SER A 186 -27.84 -5.22 10.92
N ARG A 187 -26.93 -6.17 10.68
CA ARG A 187 -27.21 -7.61 10.53
C ARG A 187 -26.82 -8.45 11.75
N ARG A 188 -26.48 -7.83 12.87
CA ARG A 188 -26.01 -8.53 14.09
C ARG A 188 -26.99 -9.56 14.68
N LYS A 189 -28.26 -9.55 14.25
CA LYS A 189 -29.30 -10.50 14.66
C LYS A 189 -29.55 -11.61 13.62
N GLU A 190 -28.93 -11.51 12.45
CA GLU A 190 -29.04 -12.50 11.39
C GLU A 190 -28.04 -13.63 11.66
N ARG A 191 -28.52 -14.88 11.65
CA ARG A 191 -27.71 -16.08 11.91
C ARG A 191 -26.56 -16.29 10.91
N LEU A 192 -26.57 -15.60 9.78
CA LEU A 192 -25.61 -15.74 8.67
C LEU A 192 -24.18 -15.25 9.01
N LEU A 193 -23.99 -14.45 10.05
CA LEU A 193 -22.68 -13.90 10.42
C LEU A 193 -21.95 -14.69 11.52
N HIS A 194 -22.60 -15.68 12.10
CA HIS A 194 -21.96 -16.60 13.04
C HIS A 194 -21.46 -17.81 12.23
N LYS A 195 -20.13 -17.88 12.03
CA LYS A 195 -19.52 -19.17 11.72
C LYS A 195 -19.60 -20.00 13.00
N ASP A 196 -20.33 -21.11 12.94
CA ASP A 196 -20.23 -22.18 13.94
C ASP A 196 -18.77 -22.67 14.06
#